data_AF-A0A969C6Q3-F1
#
_entry.id   AF-A0A969C6Q3-F1
#
_cell.length_a   1.000
_cell.length_b   1.000
_cell.length_c   1.000
_cell.angle_alpha   90.00
_cell.angle_beta   90.00
_cell.angle_gamma   90.00
#
_symmetry.space_group_name_H-M   'P 1'
#
loop_
_entity.id
_entity.type
_entity.pdbx_description
1 polymer ?
#
loop_
_entity_poly.entity_id
_entity_poly.type
_entity_poly.pdbx_seq_one_letter_code
_entity_poly.pdbx_strand_id
1 'polypeptide(L)'
;MEIKAGAGGDWKRLNEEFDLTIVRQFNDDACVSAVGEMLLRQQLVEITQQKIAENIGTPSNFELLAEYFNSLKISSKTWLGGFFDVKYFEKVVETGTWGAILREPKLRGHAVLVEGLTKDGLVKIKDPFDQTFYKMRKDEFLKYLSEFICEK
;
A
#
# COMPACT_ATOMS: atom_id res chain seq x y z
N MET A 1 -24.44 16.85 -2.34
CA MET A 1 -23.12 17.02 -1.69
C MET A 1 -22.36 15.74 -1.98
N GLU A 2 -21.44 15.79 -2.94
CA GLU A 2 -20.65 14.60 -3.29
C GLU A 2 -19.75 14.26 -2.12
N ILE A 3 -20.01 13.11 -1.49
CA ILE A 3 -19.07 12.49 -0.57
C ILE A 3 -17.91 12.04 -1.46
N LYS A 4 -16.76 12.73 -1.37
CA LYS A 4 -15.51 12.24 -1.95
C LYS A 4 -15.19 10.91 -1.26
N ALA A 5 -15.58 9.79 -1.87
CA ALA A 5 -15.09 8.47 -1.50
C ALA A 5 -13.58 8.43 -1.79
N GLY A 6 -12.78 7.72 -1.00
CA GLY A 6 -11.33 7.67 -1.09
C GLY A 6 -10.64 8.31 0.12
N ALA A 7 -9.45 7.80 0.44
CA ALA A 7 -8.66 8.06 1.64
C ALA A 7 -8.09 9.49 1.80
N GLY A 8 -8.90 10.51 1.49
CA GLY A 8 -8.58 11.92 1.67
C GLY A 8 -7.77 12.56 0.56
N GLY A 9 -7.39 11.85 -0.51
CA GLY A 9 -6.65 12.41 -1.65
C GLY A 9 -7.53 12.74 -2.86
N ASP A 10 -7.09 13.73 -3.64
CA ASP A 10 -7.73 14.16 -4.90
C ASP A 10 -7.07 13.53 -6.15
N TRP A 11 -6.24 12.49 -5.98
CA TRP A 11 -5.59 11.82 -7.11
C TRP A 11 -6.61 11.12 -8.02
N LYS A 12 -6.34 11.20 -9.33
CA LYS A 12 -7.24 10.64 -10.35
C LYS A 12 -7.20 9.12 -10.36
N ARG A 13 -8.33 8.49 -10.06
CA ARG A 13 -8.58 7.05 -10.16
C ARG A 13 -9.23 6.71 -11.49
N LEU A 14 -8.82 5.61 -12.12
CA LEU A 14 -9.37 5.11 -13.37
C LEU A 14 -10.01 3.74 -13.12
N ASN A 15 -11.25 3.57 -13.60
CA ASN A 15 -12.01 2.32 -13.52
C ASN A 15 -12.04 1.77 -12.08
N GLU A 16 -12.47 2.61 -11.13
CA GLU A 16 -12.58 2.21 -9.73
C GLU A 16 -13.78 1.29 -9.53
N GLU A 17 -13.53 0.15 -8.87
CA GLU A 17 -14.51 -0.91 -8.65
C GLU A 17 -14.33 -1.46 -7.22
N PHE A 18 -15.42 -1.89 -6.60
CA PHE A 18 -15.38 -2.54 -5.29
C PHE A 18 -14.87 -3.98 -5.40
N ASP A 19 -13.99 -4.41 -4.50
CA ASP A 19 -13.39 -5.74 -4.51
C ASP A 19 -13.34 -6.35 -3.09
N LEU A 20 -14.14 -7.40 -2.88
CA LEU A 20 -14.24 -8.13 -1.60
C LEU A 20 -12.96 -8.86 -1.20
N THR A 21 -12.00 -9.04 -2.11
CA THR A 21 -10.71 -9.65 -1.80
C THR A 21 -9.75 -8.67 -1.09
N ILE A 22 -10.07 -7.38 -1.10
CA ILE A 22 -9.28 -6.32 -0.46
C ILE A 22 -9.60 -6.27 1.03
N VAL A 23 -8.55 -6.24 1.85
CA VAL A 23 -8.67 -6.06 3.30
C VAL A 23 -9.07 -4.61 3.59
N ARG A 24 -10.27 -4.40 4.15
CA ARG A 24 -10.70 -3.07 4.60
C ARG A 24 -9.91 -2.65 5.83
N GLN A 25 -9.41 -1.42 5.88
CA GLN A 25 -8.85 -0.88 7.12
C GLN A 25 -9.94 -0.80 8.20
N PHE A 26 -9.63 -1.25 9.42
CA PHE A 26 -10.62 -1.30 10.50
C PHE A 26 -10.91 0.06 11.17
N ASN A 27 -10.05 1.06 10.97
CA ASN A 27 -10.25 2.44 11.37
C ASN A 27 -9.52 3.40 10.42
N ASP A 28 -9.67 4.71 10.60
CA ASP A 28 -9.15 5.75 9.69
C ASP A 28 -7.62 5.78 9.54
N ASP A 29 -6.89 5.24 10.52
CA ASP A 29 -5.42 5.31 10.57
C ASP A 29 -4.73 3.94 10.31
N ALA A 30 -5.50 2.87 10.10
CA ALA A 30 -5.00 1.49 9.98
C ALA A 30 -4.60 1.05 8.56
N CYS A 31 -4.47 1.99 7.61
CA CYS A 31 -4.17 1.66 6.20
C CYS A 31 -2.86 0.89 6.02
N VAL A 32 -1.80 1.25 6.77
CA VAL A 32 -0.50 0.54 6.73
C VAL A 32 -0.65 -0.92 7.16
N SER A 33 -1.38 -1.17 8.24
CA SER A 33 -1.61 -2.52 8.75
C SER A 33 -2.48 -3.35 7.80
N ALA A 34 -3.47 -2.75 7.16
CA ALA A 34 -4.30 -3.40 6.14
C ALA A 34 -3.47 -3.79 4.90
N VAL A 35 -2.59 -2.91 4.43
CA VAL A 35 -1.63 -3.22 3.36
C VAL A 35 -0.69 -4.35 3.79
N GLY A 36 -0.20 -4.31 5.03
CA GLY A 36 0.64 -5.37 5.58
C GLY A 36 -0.05 -6.74 5.57
N GLU A 37 -1.30 -6.83 6.00
CA GLU A 37 -2.07 -8.07 5.93
C GLU A 37 -2.20 -8.57 4.48
N MET A 38 -2.50 -7.68 3.52
CA MET A 38 -2.59 -8.06 2.11
C MET A 38 -1.26 -8.56 1.54
N LEU A 39 -0.13 -7.98 1.94
CA LEU A 39 1.20 -8.42 1.55
C LEU A 39 1.52 -9.83 2.08
N LEU A 40 1.24 -10.09 3.36
CA LEU A 40 1.49 -11.40 3.98
C LEU A 40 0.58 -12.50 3.40
N ARG A 41 -0.66 -12.17 3.05
CA ARG A 41 -1.56 -13.11 2.36
C ARG A 41 -1.00 -13.62 1.03
N GLN A 42 -0.20 -12.81 0.31
CA GLN A 42 0.49 -13.28 -0.91
C GLN A 42 1.54 -14.36 -0.63
N GLN A 43 2.06 -14.41 0.60
CA GLN A 43 2.99 -15.43 1.07
C GLN A 43 2.29 -16.58 1.82
N LEU A 44 0.96 -16.65 1.75
CA LEU A 44 0.14 -17.61 2.52
C LEU A 44 0.35 -17.51 4.04
N VAL A 45 0.69 -16.30 4.51
CA VAL A 45 0.89 -16.02 5.94
C VAL A 45 -0.32 -15.27 6.47
N GLU A 46 -0.96 -15.86 7.48
CA GLU A 46 -2.17 -15.32 8.10
C GLU A 46 -1.83 -14.51 9.36
N ILE A 47 -1.52 -13.23 9.17
CA ILE A 47 -1.43 -12.26 10.27
C ILE A 47 -2.36 -11.10 9.96
N THR A 48 -3.30 -10.84 10.86
CA THR A 48 -4.33 -9.82 10.67
C THR A 48 -3.79 -8.40 10.87
N GLN A 49 -4.43 -7.43 10.24
CA GLN A 49 -4.13 -6.01 10.43
C GLN A 49 -4.25 -5.56 11.90
N GLN A 50 -5.11 -6.17 12.71
CA GLN A 50 -5.18 -5.90 14.15
C GLN A 50 -3.88 -6.34 14.83
N LYS A 51 -3.39 -7.54 14.49
CA LYS A 51 -2.14 -8.03 15.08
C LYS A 51 -0.94 -7.21 14.63
N ILE A 52 -0.93 -6.77 13.37
CA ILE A 52 0.10 -5.86 12.86
C ILE A 52 0.04 -4.53 13.63
N ALA A 53 -1.15 -3.93 13.75
CA ALA A 53 -1.36 -2.67 14.46
C ALA A 53 -0.96 -2.72 15.94
N GLU A 54 -1.16 -3.86 16.63
CA GLU A 54 -0.67 -4.07 18.01
C GLU A 54 0.86 -3.95 18.12
N ASN A 55 1.61 -4.26 17.05
CA ASN A 55 3.08 -4.27 17.06
C ASN A 55 3.69 -2.97 16.55
N ILE A 56 3.09 -2.33 15.54
CA ILE A 56 3.65 -1.13 14.90
C ILE A 56 2.89 0.17 15.22
N GLY A 57 1.79 0.08 15.97
CA GLY A 57 0.93 1.19 16.30
C GLY A 57 0.00 1.64 15.16
N THR A 58 -0.76 2.69 15.42
CA THR A 58 -1.70 3.32 14.48
C THR A 58 -1.85 4.79 14.86
N PRO A 59 -1.54 5.76 13.96
CA PRO A 59 -1.00 5.58 12.61
C PRO A 59 0.43 5.00 12.63
N SER A 60 0.88 4.47 11.50
CA SER A 60 2.22 3.89 11.35
C SER A 60 2.83 4.22 9.98
N ASN A 61 3.99 3.65 9.66
CA ASN A 61 4.72 3.85 8.42
C ASN A 61 5.32 2.52 7.91
N PHE A 62 5.90 2.55 6.70
CA PHE A 62 6.44 1.34 6.09
C PHE A 62 7.82 0.90 6.61
N GLU A 63 8.57 1.79 7.24
CA GLU A 63 9.82 1.43 7.92
C GLU A 63 9.54 0.50 9.11
N LEU A 64 8.62 0.89 9.99
CA LEU A 64 8.19 0.07 11.14
C LEU A 64 7.53 -1.25 10.69
N LEU A 65 6.74 -1.23 9.61
CA LEU A 65 6.15 -2.44 9.05
C LEU A 65 7.23 -3.42 8.55
N ALA A 66 8.26 -2.92 7.85
CA ALA A 66 9.36 -3.74 7.37
C ALA A 66 10.18 -4.32 8.51
N GLU A 67 10.49 -3.53 9.55
CA GLU A 67 11.16 -4.02 10.77
C GLU A 67 10.37 -5.14 11.43
N TYR A 68 9.06 -4.96 11.59
CA TYR A 68 8.17 -5.98 12.13
C TYR A 68 8.20 -7.25 11.28
N PHE A 69 8.02 -7.16 9.95
CA PHE A 69 8.04 -8.33 9.07
C PHE A 69 9.38 -9.07 9.12
N ASN A 70 10.50 -8.35 9.14
CA ASN A 70 11.83 -8.95 9.27
C ASN A 70 12.01 -9.65 10.62
N SER A 71 11.40 -9.17 11.70
CA SER A 71 11.44 -9.80 13.02
C SER A 71 10.73 -11.17 13.06
N LEU A 72 9.74 -11.38 12.18
CA LEU A 72 8.95 -12.62 12.12
C LEU A 72 9.70 -13.78 11.47
N LYS A 73 10.79 -13.51 10.72
CA LYS A 73 11.61 -14.52 10.03
C LYS A 73 10.80 -15.50 9.17
N ILE A 74 9.74 -14.99 8.54
CA ILE A 74 8.82 -15.76 7.68
C ILE A 74 9.50 -16.26 6.40
N SER A 75 10.38 -15.43 5.83
CA SER A 75 11.04 -15.63 4.55
C SER A 75 12.56 -15.48 4.72
N SER A 76 13.34 -16.08 3.82
CA SER A 76 14.79 -15.83 3.74
C SER A 76 15.11 -14.48 3.10
N LYS A 77 14.12 -13.85 2.48
CA LYS A 77 14.20 -12.50 1.91
C LYS A 77 13.97 -11.44 2.97
N THR A 78 14.38 -10.21 2.66
CA THR A 78 14.26 -9.08 3.60
C THR A 78 13.26 -8.08 3.09
N TRP A 79 12.39 -7.61 3.97
CA TRP A 79 11.49 -6.50 3.70
C TRP A 79 12.26 -5.18 3.78
N LEU A 80 12.12 -4.36 2.76
CA LEU A 80 12.62 -2.99 2.70
C LEU A 80 11.42 -2.06 2.74
N GLY A 81 11.44 -1.10 3.67
CA GLY A 81 10.41 -0.08 3.78
C GLY A 81 10.98 1.27 4.16
N GLY A 82 10.29 2.34 3.78
CA GLY A 82 10.68 3.72 4.09
C GLY A 82 10.39 4.68 2.93
N PHE A 83 11.06 5.84 2.94
CA PHE A 83 10.89 6.85 1.90
C PHE A 83 11.30 6.36 0.52
N PHE A 84 10.52 6.74 -0.49
CA PHE A 84 10.71 6.31 -1.86
C PHE A 84 11.48 7.35 -2.70
N ASP A 85 12.39 6.85 -3.54
CA ASP A 85 13.06 7.64 -4.59
C ASP A 85 12.60 7.11 -5.96
N VAL A 86 12.06 8.02 -6.77
CA VAL A 86 11.48 7.73 -8.10
C VAL A 86 12.39 6.95 -9.03
N LYS A 87 13.72 7.06 -8.88
CA LYS A 87 14.69 6.30 -9.70
C LYS A 87 14.62 4.78 -9.46
N TYR A 88 13.99 4.34 -8.38
CA TYR A 88 13.86 2.92 -8.04
C TYR A 88 12.52 2.30 -8.45
N PHE A 89 11.64 3.05 -9.12
CA PHE A 89 10.30 2.58 -9.46
C PHE A 89 10.28 1.26 -10.22
N GLU A 90 11.04 1.13 -11.31
CA GLU A 90 11.06 -0.11 -12.09
C GLU A 90 11.56 -1.29 -11.24
N LYS A 91 12.60 -1.07 -10.43
CA LYS A 91 13.15 -2.11 -9.56
C LYS A 91 12.15 -2.58 -8.51
N VAL A 92 11.36 -1.68 -7.95
CA VAL A 92 10.31 -2.03 -6.97
C VAL A 92 9.16 -2.75 -7.65
N VAL A 93 8.73 -2.30 -8.84
CA VAL A 93 7.70 -3.01 -9.62
C VAL A 93 8.14 -4.43 -9.99
N GLU A 94 9.42 -4.64 -10.30
CA GLU A 94 9.99 -5.96 -10.59
C GLU A 94 9.94 -6.93 -9.40
N THR A 95 9.84 -6.44 -8.16
CA THR A 95 9.67 -7.31 -6.97
C THR A 95 8.29 -7.95 -6.87
N GLY A 96 7.32 -7.54 -7.71
CA GLY A 96 5.95 -8.03 -7.68
C GLY A 96 5.03 -7.09 -6.93
N THR A 97 4.23 -7.63 -6.00
CA THR A 97 3.29 -6.83 -5.20
C THR A 97 4.04 -6.09 -4.09
N TRP A 98 3.75 -4.80 -3.93
CA TRP A 98 4.42 -3.94 -2.96
C TRP A 98 3.42 -2.92 -2.36
N GLY A 99 3.76 -2.32 -1.21
CA GLY A 99 2.93 -1.28 -0.58
C GLY A 99 3.43 0.11 -0.92
N ALA A 100 2.53 1.06 -1.17
CA ALA A 100 2.82 2.46 -1.47
C ALA A 100 2.08 3.39 -0.50
N ILE A 101 2.74 4.43 0.02
CA ILE A 101 2.03 5.55 0.66
C ILE A 101 1.94 6.68 -0.35
N LEU A 102 0.71 7.08 -0.65
CA LEU A 102 0.38 8.25 -1.46
C LEU A 102 0.08 9.43 -0.55
N ARG A 103 0.69 10.58 -0.82
CA ARG A 103 0.59 11.76 0.01
C ARG A 103 0.45 13.01 -0.85
N GLU A 104 -0.61 13.77 -0.58
CA GLU A 104 -0.73 15.13 -1.10
C GLU A 104 -0.03 16.13 -0.16
N PRO A 105 0.47 17.26 -0.69
CA PRO A 105 1.03 18.31 0.14
C PRO A 105 0.04 18.75 1.22
N LYS A 106 0.49 18.72 2.49
CA LYS A 106 -0.28 19.13 3.69
C LYS A 106 -1.38 18.16 4.14
N LEU A 107 -1.53 17.00 3.50
CA LEU A 107 -2.47 15.95 3.94
C LEU A 107 -1.73 14.76 4.58
N ARG A 108 -2.50 13.94 5.32
CA ARG A 108 -2.03 12.64 5.80
C ARG A 108 -1.80 11.73 4.59
N GLY A 109 -0.77 10.89 4.68
CA GLY A 109 -0.50 9.88 3.65
C GLY A 109 -1.46 8.71 3.81
N HIS A 110 -1.77 8.06 2.70
CA HIS A 110 -2.59 6.85 2.67
C HIS A 110 -1.84 5.67 2.08
N ALA A 111 -1.87 4.53 2.77
CA ALA A 111 -1.23 3.32 2.31
C ALA A 111 -2.16 2.52 1.40
N VAL A 112 -1.65 2.14 0.24
CA VAL A 112 -2.30 1.30 -0.76
C VAL A 112 -1.39 0.14 -1.16
N LEU A 113 -1.97 -0.92 -1.71
CA LEU A 113 -1.22 -2.05 -2.26
C LEU A 113 -1.13 -1.91 -3.78
N VAL A 114 0.06 -2.11 -4.35
CA VAL A 114 0.33 -2.05 -5.78
C VAL A 114 0.61 -3.47 -6.29
N GLU A 115 -0.19 -3.94 -7.24
CA GLU A 115 -0.06 -5.29 -7.85
C GLU A 115 0.79 -5.29 -9.13
N GLY A 116 1.54 -4.22 -9.38
CA GLY A 116 2.33 -3.99 -10.58
C GLY A 116 1.61 -3.18 -11.66
N LEU A 117 2.03 -3.35 -12.91
CA LEU A 117 1.58 -2.56 -14.05
C LEU A 117 0.61 -3.34 -14.96
N THR A 118 -0.30 -2.63 -15.63
CA THR A 118 -1.02 -3.16 -16.79
C THR A 118 -0.12 -3.20 -18.02
N LYS A 119 -0.56 -3.88 -19.08
CA LYS A 119 0.14 -3.88 -20.39
C LYS A 119 0.34 -2.48 -20.96
N ASP A 120 -0.60 -1.57 -20.69
CA ASP A 120 -0.57 -0.16 -21.13
C ASP A 120 0.18 0.75 -20.15
N GLY A 121 0.85 0.20 -19.13
CA GLY A 121 1.68 0.94 -18.18
C GLY A 121 0.91 1.66 -17.07
N LEU A 122 -0.34 1.30 -16.80
CA LEU A 122 -1.11 1.83 -15.65
C LEU A 122 -0.74 1.08 -14.37
N VAL A 123 -0.64 1.79 -13.26
CA VAL A 123 -0.41 1.21 -11.93
C VAL A 123 -1.72 0.60 -11.43
N LYS A 124 -1.71 -0.69 -11.04
CA LYS A 124 -2.87 -1.38 -10.46
C LYS A 124 -2.83 -1.25 -8.94
N ILE A 125 -3.90 -0.71 -8.35
CA ILE A 125 -3.94 -0.32 -6.94
C ILE A 125 -5.14 -0.98 -6.24
N LYS A 126 -4.89 -1.55 -5.07
CA LYS A 126 -5.89 -2.00 -4.11
C LYS A 126 -5.87 -1.07 -2.90
N ASP A 127 -7.00 -0.46 -2.61
CA ASP A 127 -7.16 0.58 -1.61
C ASP A 127 -7.97 0.06 -0.41
N PRO A 128 -7.38 -0.01 0.79
CA PRO A 128 -8.05 -0.55 1.96
C PRO A 128 -9.14 0.36 2.54
N PHE A 129 -9.22 1.64 2.15
CA PHE A 129 -10.16 2.60 2.75
C PHE A 129 -11.63 2.23 2.40
N ASP A 130 -11.93 2.19 1.10
CA ASP A 130 -13.25 1.85 0.58
C ASP A 130 -13.31 0.42 0.00
N GLN A 131 -12.25 -0.38 0.18
CA GLN A 131 -12.07 -1.70 -0.46
C GLN A 131 -12.24 -1.62 -1.98
N THR A 132 -11.58 -0.64 -2.59
CA THR A 132 -11.67 -0.44 -4.04
C THR A 132 -10.39 -0.84 -4.73
N PHE A 133 -10.56 -1.40 -5.93
CA PHE A 133 -9.50 -1.58 -6.90
C PHE A 133 -9.61 -0.46 -7.93
N TYR A 134 -8.50 0.19 -8.26
CA TYR A 134 -8.46 1.17 -9.35
C TYR A 134 -7.10 1.18 -10.03
N LYS A 135 -7.02 1.97 -11.11
CA LYS A 135 -5.79 2.19 -11.86
C LYS A 135 -5.39 3.65 -11.80
N MET A 136 -4.09 3.91 -11.87
CA MET A 136 -3.54 5.25 -12.02
C MET A 136 -2.58 5.30 -13.20
N ARG A 137 -2.47 6.47 -13.83
CA ARG A 137 -1.33 6.73 -14.73
C ARG A 137 -0.06 6.78 -13.89
N LYS A 138 1.03 6.21 -14.40
CA LYS A 138 2.30 6.14 -13.69
C LYS A 138 2.85 7.52 -13.30
N ASP A 139 2.79 8.48 -14.20
CA ASP A 139 3.23 9.86 -13.96
C ASP A 139 2.43 10.55 -12.85
N GLU A 140 1.11 10.35 -12.81
CA GLU A 140 0.27 10.83 -11.71
C GLU A 140 0.59 10.12 -10.40
N PHE A 141 0.73 8.80 -10.41
CA PHE A 141 1.07 8.01 -9.22
C PHE A 141 2.39 8.46 -8.58
N LEU A 142 3.43 8.67 -9.40
CA LEU A 142 4.75 9.09 -8.94
C LEU A 142 4.76 10.50 -8.32
N LYS A 143 3.80 11.37 -8.62
CA LYS A 143 3.69 12.69 -7.98
C LYS A 143 3.32 12.60 -6.50
N TYR A 144 2.56 11.57 -6.14
CA TYR A 144 2.03 11.40 -4.79
C TYR A 144 2.79 10.36 -3.96
N LEU A 145 3.56 9.47 -4.61
CA LEU A 145 4.29 8.41 -3.94
C LEU A 145 5.36 8.98 -2.99
N SER A 146 5.22 8.71 -1.69
CA SER A 146 6.16 9.16 -0.66
C SER A 146 6.95 8.04 0.00
N GLU A 147 6.31 6.89 0.25
CA GLU A 147 6.94 5.74 0.92
C GLU A 147 6.59 4.44 0.19
N PHE A 148 7.43 3.43 0.37
CA PHE A 148 7.23 2.10 -0.18
C PHE A 148 7.54 1.01 0.84
N ILE A 149 7.01 -0.18 0.61
CA ILE A 149 7.47 -1.45 1.21
C ILE A 149 7.48 -2.55 0.16
N CYS A 150 8.58 -3.28 0.03
CA CYS A 150 8.67 -4.47 -0.82
C CYS A 150 9.57 -5.54 -0.20
N GLU A 151 9.42 -6.78 -0.66
CA GLU A 151 10.29 -7.89 -0.29
C GLU A 151 11.44 -8.00 -1.31
N LYS A 152 12.68 -8.12 -0.82
CA LYS A 152 13.90 -8.25 -1.63
C LYS A 152 14.61 -9.58 -1.39
#